data_AF-A0A3D2U5I5-F1
#
_entry.id   AF-A0A3D2U5I5-F1
#
_cell.length_a   1.000
_cell.length_b   1.000
_cell.length_c   1.000
_cell.angle_alpha   90.00
_cell.angle_beta   90.00
_cell.angle_gamma   90.00
#
_symmetry.space_group_name_H-M   'P 1'
#
loop_
_entity.id
_entity.type
_entity.pdbx_description
1 polymer ?
#
loop_
_entity_poly.entity_id
_entity_poly.type
_entity_poly.pdbx_seq_one_letter_code
_entity_poly.pdbx_strand_id
1 'polypeptide(L)'
;MRVLQTDNGTRFGLFGERKKTSSPTFFVFATSVDDMNKYEVYSETGRELAKQGWLYVTLDPPCHGRDSKKGEPATLSGWAHRVKNGEDLMQPFVKRC
;
A
#
# COMPACT_ATOMS: atom_id res chain seq x y z
N MET A 1 5.62 -11.47 -2.53
CA MET A 1 5.35 -10.20 -3.24
C MET A 1 6.67 -9.50 -3.53
N ARG A 2 6.81 -8.75 -4.63
CA ARG A 2 7.99 -7.88 -4.82
C ARG A 2 7.76 -6.56 -4.11
N VAL A 3 8.72 -6.09 -3.34
CA VAL A 3 8.65 -4.76 -2.71
C VAL A 3 9.51 -3.81 -3.51
N LEU A 4 8.89 -2.76 -4.03
CA LEU A 4 9.49 -1.76 -4.90
C LEU A 4 9.33 -0.36 -4.28
N GLN A 5 9.97 0.61 -4.89
CA GLN A 5 9.87 2.01 -4.50
C GLN A 5 9.78 2.87 -5.77
N THR A 6 8.93 3.89 -5.76
CA THR A 6 8.93 4.92 -6.81
C THR A 6 10.18 5.80 -6.70
N ASP A 7 10.54 6.51 -7.77
CA ASP A 7 11.69 7.44 -7.77
C ASP A 7 11.53 8.53 -6.70
N ASN A 8 10.29 8.92 -6.40
CA ASN A 8 9.93 9.91 -5.39
C ASN A 8 9.72 9.33 -3.97
N GLY A 9 9.97 8.03 -3.77
CA GLY A 9 10.12 7.43 -2.45
C GLY A 9 8.92 6.66 -1.88
N THR A 10 7.81 6.50 -2.63
CA THR A 10 6.68 5.67 -2.18
C THR A 10 7.06 4.19 -2.27
N ARG A 11 7.12 3.51 -1.12
CA ARG A 11 7.30 2.06 -1.04
C ARG A 11 5.97 1.34 -1.30
N PHE A 12 5.99 0.32 -2.15
CA PHE A 12 4.81 -0.47 -2.48
C PHE A 12 5.14 -1.94 -2.72
N GLY A 13 4.17 -2.81 -2.49
CA GLY A 13 4.20 -4.23 -2.86
C GLY A 13 3.52 -4.47 -4.21
N LEU A 14 4.07 -5.40 -4.99
CA LEU A 14 3.61 -5.74 -6.34
C LEU A 14 3.54 -7.27 -6.53
N PHE A 15 2.40 -7.77 -7.00
CA PHE A 15 2.32 -9.02 -7.75
C PHE A 15 1.98 -8.75 -9.22
N GLY A 16 2.33 -9.72 -10.07
CA GLY A 16 2.21 -9.60 -11.51
C GLY A 16 3.40 -8.86 -12.13
N GLU A 17 3.43 -8.86 -13.46
CA GLU A 17 4.46 -8.20 -14.24
C GLU A 17 3.82 -7.19 -15.19
N ARG A 18 4.42 -6.00 -15.26
CA ARG A 18 3.95 -4.96 -16.17
C ARG A 18 4.22 -5.42 -17.61
N LYS A 19 3.16 -5.61 -18.38
CA LYS A 19 3.23 -5.90 -19.81
C LYS A 19 3.37 -4.61 -20.61
N LYS A 20 3.75 -4.73 -21.89
CA LYS A 20 3.78 -3.59 -22.84
C LYS A 20 2.37 -3.05 -23.14
N THR A 21 1.36 -3.90 -23.00
CA THR A 21 -0.06 -3.55 -23.08
C THR A 21 -0.59 -3.15 -21.71
N SER A 22 -1.73 -2.45 -21.67
CA SER A 22 -2.41 -2.14 -20.41
C SER A 22 -2.74 -3.44 -19.63
N SER A 23 -2.46 -3.43 -18.33
CA SER A 23 -2.87 -4.48 -17.40
C SER A 23 -3.89 -3.92 -16.43
N PRO A 24 -5.04 -4.59 -16.21
CA PRO A 24 -5.93 -4.21 -15.13
C PRO A 24 -5.19 -4.28 -13.80
N THR A 25 -5.42 -3.28 -12.94
CA THR A 25 -4.67 -3.12 -11.68
C THR A 25 -5.63 -3.12 -10.51
N PHE A 26 -5.38 -4.02 -9.55
CA PHE A 26 -6.13 -4.14 -8.31
C PHE A 26 -5.32 -3.55 -7.16
N PHE A 27 -5.84 -2.47 -6.57
CA PHE A 27 -5.23 -1.81 -5.43
C PHE A 27 -5.87 -2.30 -4.12
N VAL A 28 -5.06 -2.76 -3.17
CA VAL A 28 -5.53 -3.21 -1.85
C VAL A 28 -4.69 -2.60 -0.75
N PHE A 29 -5.35 -1.90 0.17
CA PHE A 29 -4.73 -1.21 1.30
C PHE A 29 -5.42 -1.67 2.58
N ALA A 30 -4.72 -2.44 3.41
CA ALA A 30 -5.31 -2.99 4.64
C ALA A 30 -4.39 -2.88 5.86
N THR A 31 -3.09 -3.16 5.68
CA THR A 31 -2.06 -3.05 6.71
C THR A 31 -0.71 -2.70 6.06
N SER A 32 0.39 -2.74 6.81
CA SER A 32 1.75 -2.51 6.29
C SER A 32 2.09 -3.46 5.14
N VAL A 33 2.90 -3.02 4.17
CA VAL A 33 3.38 -3.86 3.06
C VAL A 33 4.03 -5.15 3.55
N ASP A 34 4.69 -5.11 4.70
CA ASP A 34 5.31 -6.28 5.32
C ASP A 34 4.27 -7.28 5.81
N ASP A 35 3.21 -6.81 6.48
CA ASP A 35 2.10 -7.67 6.89
C ASP A 35 1.27 -8.17 5.71
N MET A 36 1.07 -7.34 4.68
CA MET A 36 0.43 -7.75 3.41
C MET A 36 1.22 -8.88 2.74
N ASN A 37 2.56 -8.88 2.84
CA ASN A 37 3.42 -9.94 2.31
C ASN A 37 3.46 -11.19 3.22
N LYS A 38 3.26 -11.00 4.53
CA LYS A 38 3.35 -12.07 5.54
C LYS A 38 2.07 -12.89 5.64
N TYR A 39 0.91 -12.24 5.63
CA TYR A 39 -0.37 -12.91 5.85
C TYR A 39 -1.14 -13.07 4.54
N GLU A 40 -1.41 -14.32 4.19
CA GLU A 40 -2.00 -14.68 2.89
C GLU A 40 -3.39 -14.07 2.67
N VAL A 41 -4.18 -13.90 3.73
CA VAL A 41 -5.53 -13.34 3.68
C VAL A 41 -5.60 -11.99 2.95
N TYR A 42 -4.51 -11.21 2.96
CA TYR A 42 -4.48 -9.90 2.31
C TYR A 42 -4.01 -9.92 0.86
N SER A 43 -3.40 -11.02 0.41
CA SER A 43 -2.57 -11.04 -0.79
C SER A 43 -2.86 -12.24 -1.71
N GLU A 44 -3.65 -13.22 -1.25
CA GLU A 44 -4.07 -14.40 -2.01
C GLU A 44 -4.80 -14.02 -3.30
N THR A 45 -5.83 -13.17 -3.22
CA THR A 45 -6.56 -12.71 -4.41
C THR A 45 -5.64 -12.01 -5.41
N GLY A 46 -4.71 -11.19 -4.92
CA GLY A 46 -3.73 -10.50 -5.76
C GLY A 46 -2.78 -11.47 -6.48
N ARG A 47 -2.33 -12.50 -5.77
CA ARG A 47 -1.47 -13.57 -6.32
C ARG A 47 -2.19 -14.38 -7.39
N GLU A 48 -3.48 -14.68 -7.23
CA GLU A 48 -4.26 -15.39 -8.25
C GLU A 48 -4.55 -14.52 -9.48
N LEU A 49 -4.96 -13.27 -9.28
CA LEU A 49 -5.18 -12.33 -10.39
C LEU A 49 -3.89 -12.06 -11.19
N ALA A 50 -2.74 -12.01 -10.52
CA ALA A 50 -1.45 -11.84 -11.18
C ALA A 50 -1.15 -12.95 -12.21
N LYS A 51 -1.56 -14.19 -11.95
CA LYS A 51 -1.44 -15.30 -12.91
C LYS A 51 -2.26 -15.05 -14.18
N GLN A 52 -3.31 -14.24 -14.10
CA GLN A 52 -4.16 -13.83 -15.22
C GLN A 52 -3.71 -12.52 -15.89
N GLY A 53 -2.54 -11.99 -15.53
CA GLY A 53 -1.97 -10.78 -16.13
C GLY A 53 -2.45 -9.47 -15.51
N TRP A 54 -3.12 -9.53 -14.36
CA TRP A 54 -3.40 -8.34 -13.55
C TRP A 54 -2.14 -7.89 -12.81
N LEU A 55 -2.13 -6.62 -12.43
CA LEU A 55 -1.23 -6.11 -11.42
C LEU A 55 -1.99 -6.04 -10.09
N TYR A 56 -1.36 -6.47 -9.01
CA TYR A 56 -1.84 -6.20 -7.66
C TYR A 56 -0.86 -5.26 -6.99
N VAL A 57 -1.38 -4.18 -6.40
CA VAL A 57 -0.57 -3.14 -5.76
C VAL A 57 -1.06 -2.89 -4.35
N THR A 58 -0.12 -2.82 -3.40
CA THR A 58 -0.37 -2.39 -2.02
C THR A 58 0.71 -1.41 -1.57
N LEU A 59 0.42 -0.57 -0.59
CA LEU A 59 1.36 0.39 0.00
C LEU A 59 1.09 0.48 1.51
N ASP A 60 2.01 1.07 2.27
CA ASP A 60 1.80 1.35 3.70
C ASP A 60 0.74 2.44 3.85
N PRO A 61 -0.49 2.15 4.31
CA PRO A 61 -1.51 3.18 4.49
C PRO A 61 -1.14 4.10 5.66
N PRO A 62 -1.86 5.23 5.86
CA PRO A 62 -1.59 6.10 7.00
C PRO A 62 -1.50 5.33 8.31
N CYS A 63 -0.52 5.69 9.15
CA CYS A 63 -0.29 5.07 10.46
C CYS A 63 0.13 3.59 10.44
N HIS A 64 0.52 3.04 9.29
CA HIS A 64 1.05 1.67 9.17
C HIS A 64 2.45 1.66 8.59
N GLY A 65 3.19 0.57 8.84
CA GLY A 65 4.50 0.32 8.22
C GLY A 65 5.44 1.52 8.38
N ARG A 66 5.94 2.04 7.26
CA ARG A 66 6.85 3.21 7.26
C ARG A 66 6.15 4.55 7.43
N ASP A 67 4.82 4.59 7.36
CA ASP A 67 4.06 5.82 7.62
C ASP A 67 3.71 5.99 9.10
N SER A 68 3.88 4.97 9.94
CA SER A 68 3.66 5.07 11.39
C SER A 68 4.60 6.10 12.05
N LYS A 69 4.04 6.94 12.93
CA LYS A 69 4.78 7.93 13.75
C LYS A 69 4.83 7.50 15.21
N LYS A 70 5.91 7.87 15.92
CA LYS A 70 6.03 7.59 17.35
C LYS A 70 4.96 8.36 18.14
N GLY A 71 4.20 7.65 18.96
CA GLY A 71 3.21 8.24 19.87
C GLY A 71 1.83 8.49 19.25
N GLU A 72 1.62 8.20 17.96
CA GLU A 72 0.29 8.22 17.38
C GLU A 72 -0.45 6.88 17.59
N PRO A 73 -1.79 6.88 17.69
CA PRO A 73 -2.56 5.64 17.70
C PRO A 73 -2.40 4.87 16.39
N ALA A 74 -2.51 3.54 16.42
CA ALA A 74 -2.48 2.73 15.22
C ALA A 74 -3.82 2.79 14.43
N THR A 75 -3.77 2.32 13.19
CA THR A 75 -4.96 2.03 12.35
C THR A 75 -5.92 3.22 12.23
N LEU A 76 -7.24 2.97 12.14
CA LEU A 76 -8.26 3.99 11.98
C LEU A 76 -8.28 5.03 13.12
N SER A 77 -7.86 4.64 14.33
CA SER A 77 -7.71 5.60 15.43
C SER A 77 -6.58 6.60 15.16
N GLY A 78 -5.49 6.16 14.54
CA GLY A 78 -4.43 7.03 14.05
C GLY A 78 -4.91 7.99 12.97
N TRP A 79 -5.74 7.50 12.05
CA TRP A 79 -6.32 8.33 10.99
C TRP A 79 -7.19 9.42 11.60
N ALA A 80 -8.06 9.07 12.54
CA ALA A 80 -8.88 10.02 13.27
C ALA A 80 -8.03 11.04 14.05
N HIS A 81 -6.92 10.61 14.67
CA HIS A 81 -5.99 11.49 15.36
C HIS A 81 -5.40 12.54 14.40
N ARG A 82 -4.86 12.10 13.26
CA ARG A 82 -4.27 12.98 12.24
C ARG A 82 -5.28 13.96 11.66
N VAL A 83 -6.48 13.49 11.31
CA VAL A 83 -7.56 14.35 10.79
C VAL A 83 -7.97 15.41 11.81
N LYS A 84 -8.11 15.04 13.09
CA LYS A 84 -8.41 16.00 14.17
C LYS A 84 -7.34 17.08 14.35
N ASN A 85 -6.09 16.77 14.01
CA ASN A 85 -4.97 17.70 14.05
C ASN A 85 -4.79 18.50 12.74
N GLY A 86 -5.68 18.33 11.75
CA GLY A 86 -5.63 19.04 10.47
C GLY A 86 -4.58 18.49 9.50
N GLU A 87 -4.10 17.27 9.69
CA GLU A 87 -3.15 16.64 8.77
C GLU A 87 -3.85 16.08 7.52
N ASP A 88 -3.22 16.27 6.35
CA ASP A 88 -3.67 15.67 5.08
C ASP A 88 -3.11 14.24 4.95
N LEU A 89 -4.02 13.26 4.89
CA LEU A 89 -3.67 11.85 4.79
C LEU A 89 -3.20 11.44 3.39
N MET A 90 -3.60 12.17 2.34
CA MET A 90 -3.45 11.76 0.94
C MET A 90 -2.30 12.47 0.25
N GLN A 91 -2.10 13.76 0.51
CA GLN A 91 -1.06 14.58 -0.13
C GLN A 91 0.35 13.97 -0.02
N PRO A 92 0.76 13.41 1.13
CA PRO A 92 2.06 12.77 1.22
C PRO A 92 2.22 11.62 0.21
N PHE A 93 1.17 10.85 -0.06
CA PHE A 93 1.22 9.76 -1.04
C PHE A 93 1.19 10.31 -2.48
N VAL A 94 0.29 11.26 -2.77
CA VAL A 94 0.16 11.85 -4.11
C VAL A 94 1.45 12.52 -4.57
N LYS A 95 2.15 13.24 -3.68
CA LYS A 95 3.41 13.92 -4.02
C LYS A 95 4.61 12.98 -4.22
N ARG A 96 4.53 11.74 -3.73
CA ARG A 96 5.61 10.75 -3.77
C ARG A 96 5.38 9.67 -4.83
N CYS A 97 4.31 9.79 -5.62
CA CYS A 97 4.04 8.93 -6.77
C CYS A 97 4.65 9.50 -8.05
#